data_AF-M3BPX4-F1
#
_entry.id   AF-M3BPX4-F1
#
_cell.length_a   1.000
_cell.length_b   1.000
_cell.length_c   1.000
_cell.angle_alpha   90.00
_cell.angle_beta   90.00
_cell.angle_gamma   90.00
#
_symmetry.space_group_name_H-M   'P 1'
#
loop_
_entity.id
_entity.type
_entity.pdbx_description
1 polymer ?
#
loop_
_entity_poly.entity_id
_entity_poly.type
_entity_poly.pdbx_seq_one_letter_code
_entity_poly.pdbx_strand_id
1 'polypeptide(L)'
;MAAHIGRRLCKGAATTAVAAAAVAALSASQAPGVTADEGRQSTGDATSAPDTAADDSATGNSPYYTDLPPLNSPNPSPSAGSGSGAGDGSAGEAGIPATVLDAYKQAEATLREKKPGCNLPWQLLAAIGKVESGQARGGRVTADGTTVTPILGPDLDGNGFALIRDTDNGAYDGNRMYDQAVGPMQFIPSTWEWAGRDGNGDGRKDPNNIYDAALAAGHYLCRFGWDLSDQGDLRKAILSYNNSTDYLNTVLSWLEFYRRGTHEIPDGTGPLPVDRSDDTVLPGASPSTPGATPPARPGKPSGSRPPTGPTNPGNGGSGTPTTPPAPSTPPTPTDTVHHLENAGTGTLTAMAGHTFAERVSARAETEAGKAVAKVRIRFTIVGDTDTVFTGDESVATVTTDASGVAVAPALVAGERTGAFAVQAAVVGRSVKGVPYKATVTERAADALARVGDKELTCVAGGEFAEPVAVRATYRGAAAGKVAATATLVTSADDPAVNDKGPYFKDADGKAVRTLTGLTTDADGLLTLPKLYADDTAGTFVLRITTAGGATLDVTLTVEPAATPDPTPDPSTDPEPEPSADPSTEPSESPAG
;
A
#
# COMPACT_ATOMS: atom_id res chain seq x y z
N MET A 1 60.88 -15.03 38.70
CA MET A 1 60.35 -14.58 40.02
C MET A 1 58.84 -14.42 39.82
N ALA A 2 57.96 -15.28 40.33
CA ALA A 2 57.51 -15.39 41.74
C ALA A 2 56.96 -14.03 42.27
N ALA A 3 55.82 -13.90 42.96
CA ALA A 3 54.69 -14.78 43.33
C ALA A 3 53.63 -13.87 44.07
N HIS A 4 52.33 -14.16 44.30
CA HIS A 4 51.33 -15.13 43.79
C HIS A 4 49.93 -14.68 44.33
N ILE A 5 48.81 -14.99 43.63
CA ILE A 5 47.43 -15.14 44.20
C ILE A 5 46.76 -13.81 44.68
N GLY A 6 45.44 -13.59 44.64
CA GLY A 6 44.32 -14.48 44.30
C GLY A 6 43.00 -13.73 44.02
N ARG A 7 41.98 -14.51 43.66
CA ARG A 7 40.70 -14.09 43.03
C ARG A 7 39.55 -14.82 43.73
N ARG A 8 38.37 -14.20 43.90
CA ARG A 8 36.98 -14.74 43.85
C ARG A 8 36.05 -13.88 44.74
N LEU A 9 34.80 -13.52 44.42
CA LEU A 9 33.66 -14.18 43.73
C LEU A 9 32.96 -15.25 44.58
N CYS A 10 31.76 -14.93 45.10
CA CYS A 10 30.71 -15.91 45.39
C CYS A 10 29.35 -15.31 45.03
N LYS A 11 28.57 -16.06 44.25
CA LYS A 11 27.20 -15.73 43.82
C LYS A 11 26.18 -16.46 44.70
N GLY A 12 25.03 -15.83 44.91
CA GLY A 12 23.71 -16.46 44.76
C GLY A 12 23.16 -17.33 45.90
N ALA A 13 21.90 -17.05 46.24
CA ALA A 13 20.84 -18.06 46.32
C ALA A 13 19.48 -17.33 46.20
N ALA A 14 18.53 -17.95 45.50
CA ALA A 14 17.14 -17.49 45.45
C ALA A 14 16.26 -18.50 46.18
N THR A 15 15.19 -18.04 46.82
CA THR A 15 14.04 -18.90 47.14
C THR A 15 12.75 -18.10 47.21
N THR A 16 11.71 -18.66 46.59
CA THR A 16 10.34 -18.16 46.57
C THR A 16 9.58 -18.55 47.84
N ALA A 17 8.59 -17.73 48.23
CA ALA A 17 7.53 -18.12 49.15
C ALA A 17 6.19 -17.56 48.63
N VAL A 18 5.19 -18.44 48.52
CA VAL A 18 3.85 -18.12 48.01
C VAL A 18 2.94 -17.78 49.18
N ALA A 19 2.07 -16.77 49.02
CA ALA A 19 0.93 -16.55 49.89
C ALA A 19 -0.32 -16.30 49.03
N ALA A 20 -1.25 -17.24 49.05
CA ALA A 20 -2.55 -17.11 48.42
C ALA A 20 -3.60 -16.68 49.45
N ALA A 21 -4.49 -15.76 49.08
CA ALA A 21 -5.68 -15.42 49.84
C ALA A 21 -6.87 -15.35 48.87
N ALA A 22 -7.75 -16.34 48.94
CA ALA A 22 -8.98 -16.37 48.17
C ALA A 22 -10.14 -15.79 48.99
N VAL A 23 -10.99 -14.97 48.34
CA VAL A 23 -12.33 -14.66 48.84
C VAL A 23 -13.31 -14.99 47.73
N ALA A 24 -13.99 -16.12 47.89
CA ALA A 24 -15.14 -16.47 47.07
C ALA A 24 -16.41 -15.93 47.75
N ALA A 25 -17.26 -15.27 46.98
CA ALA A 25 -18.64 -14.98 47.36
C ALA A 25 -19.57 -15.69 46.36
N LEU A 26 -20.10 -16.84 46.79
CA LEU A 26 -21.11 -17.59 46.04
C LEU A 26 -22.44 -16.84 46.02
N SER A 27 -23.05 -16.74 44.84
CA SER A 27 -24.49 -16.57 44.68
C SER A 27 -24.96 -17.35 43.46
N ALA A 28 -25.22 -18.64 43.64
CA ALA A 28 -25.85 -19.49 42.65
C ALA A 28 -26.94 -20.33 43.31
N SER A 29 -28.22 -20.02 43.02
CA SER A 29 -29.34 -20.95 43.09
C SER A 29 -30.61 -20.26 42.57
N GLN A 30 -31.11 -20.67 41.40
CA GLN A 30 -32.37 -21.43 41.28
C GLN A 30 -32.89 -21.42 39.83
N ALA A 31 -33.03 -22.63 39.29
CA ALA A 31 -34.00 -23.04 38.27
C ALA A 31 -34.38 -24.49 38.65
N PRO A 32 -35.62 -24.97 38.43
CA PRO A 32 -36.49 -24.60 37.31
C PRO A 32 -37.95 -24.27 37.68
N GLY A 33 -38.69 -23.69 36.73
CA GLY A 33 -40.13 -23.52 36.80
C GLY A 33 -40.73 -23.41 35.40
N VAL A 34 -41.33 -24.49 34.92
CA VAL A 34 -42.00 -24.53 33.60
C VAL A 34 -43.45 -24.07 33.71
N THR A 35 -43.76 -22.94 33.09
CA THR A 35 -45.10 -22.63 32.58
C THR A 35 -44.96 -21.92 31.25
N ALA A 36 -45.39 -22.58 30.17
CA ALA A 36 -45.69 -21.88 28.93
C ALA A 36 -47.00 -21.12 29.10
N ASP A 37 -47.05 -19.86 28.66
CA ASP A 37 -48.15 -19.41 27.80
C ASP A 37 -47.73 -18.20 26.95
N GLU A 38 -48.57 -17.84 25.98
CA GLU A 38 -48.20 -17.09 24.77
C GLU A 38 -47.86 -15.60 24.96
N GLY A 39 -46.88 -15.10 24.17
CA GLY A 39 -46.47 -13.69 24.17
C GLY A 39 -45.32 -13.39 23.22
N ARG A 40 -45.51 -13.59 21.91
CA ARG A 40 -44.48 -13.40 20.87
C ARG A 40 -44.11 -11.92 20.68
N GLN A 41 -43.29 -11.36 21.57
CA GLN A 41 -42.58 -10.11 21.29
C GLN A 41 -41.37 -10.40 20.40
N SER A 42 -41.45 -9.92 19.16
CA SER A 42 -40.31 -9.91 18.23
C SER A 42 -39.22 -9.01 18.81
N THR A 43 -38.06 -9.57 19.15
CA THR A 43 -36.89 -8.80 19.63
C THR A 43 -36.19 -8.12 18.46
N GLY A 44 -36.90 -7.18 17.84
CA GLY A 44 -36.38 -6.24 16.85
C GLY A 44 -35.93 -4.94 17.53
N ASP A 45 -34.96 -5.03 18.44
CA ASP A 45 -34.25 -3.85 18.98
C ASP A 45 -32.77 -3.96 18.60
N ALA A 46 -32.45 -3.39 17.43
CA ALA A 46 -31.08 -3.28 16.96
C ALA A 46 -30.29 -2.33 17.86
N THR A 47 -29.30 -2.87 18.58
CA THR A 47 -28.31 -2.03 19.28
C THR A 47 -27.31 -1.52 18.25
N SER A 48 -27.51 -0.30 17.75
CA SER A 48 -26.72 0.29 16.66
C SER A 48 -25.24 0.47 16.99
N ALA A 49 -24.37 0.00 16.09
CA ALA A 49 -22.95 0.37 16.02
C ALA A 49 -22.33 -0.06 14.67
N PRO A 50 -21.39 0.72 14.09
CA PRO A 50 -21.42 2.16 13.89
C PRO A 50 -22.18 2.56 12.61
N ASP A 51 -22.51 3.85 12.44
CA ASP A 51 -23.22 4.37 11.27
C ASP A 51 -22.34 4.44 10.00
N THR A 52 -22.08 3.28 9.39
CA THR A 52 -21.59 3.19 8.00
C THR A 52 -22.81 3.16 7.09
N ALA A 53 -23.03 4.25 6.34
CA ALA A 53 -24.05 4.28 5.28
C ALA A 53 -23.72 3.21 4.24
N ALA A 54 -24.75 2.68 3.55
CA ALA A 54 -24.53 1.58 2.61
C ALA A 54 -23.54 1.97 1.49
N ASP A 55 -23.62 3.22 1.04
CA ASP A 55 -22.74 3.87 0.05
C ASP A 55 -21.26 3.98 0.49
N ASP A 56 -20.96 3.75 1.78
CA ASP A 56 -19.61 3.76 2.38
C ASP A 56 -19.07 2.35 2.71
N SER A 57 -19.90 1.32 2.55
CA SER A 57 -19.51 -0.08 2.73
C SER A 57 -18.66 -0.57 1.54
N ALA A 58 -17.89 -1.65 1.73
CA ALA A 58 -17.05 -2.18 0.65
C ALA A 58 -17.88 -2.69 -0.54
N THR A 59 -19.05 -3.23 -0.24
CA THR A 59 -19.91 -3.99 -1.16
C THR A 59 -21.16 -3.22 -1.61
N GLY A 60 -21.40 -2.00 -1.11
CA GLY A 60 -22.71 -1.34 -1.26
C GLY A 60 -23.85 -2.09 -0.55
N ASN A 61 -23.51 -2.93 0.44
CA ASN A 61 -24.36 -3.98 1.00
C ASN A 61 -24.97 -4.91 -0.08
N SER A 62 -24.22 -5.23 -1.14
CA SER A 62 -24.67 -6.17 -2.17
C SER A 62 -24.97 -7.56 -1.60
N PRO A 63 -25.82 -8.38 -2.25
CA PRO A 63 -26.14 -9.71 -1.75
C PRO A 63 -24.95 -10.68 -1.83
N TYR A 64 -24.87 -11.57 -0.85
CA TYR A 64 -23.73 -12.45 -0.58
C TYR A 64 -24.19 -13.90 -0.37
N TYR A 65 -23.25 -14.84 -0.26
CA TYR A 65 -23.53 -16.25 0.02
C TYR A 65 -23.74 -16.52 1.51
N THR A 66 -24.82 -17.22 1.82
CA THR A 66 -25.30 -17.50 3.18
C THR A 66 -24.95 -18.90 3.68
N ASP A 67 -24.39 -19.74 2.82
CA ASP A 67 -23.89 -21.08 3.12
C ASP A 67 -23.01 -21.06 4.40
N LEU A 68 -23.40 -21.83 5.41
CA LEU A 68 -22.65 -21.96 6.66
C LEU A 68 -21.63 -23.12 6.59
N PRO A 69 -20.49 -23.01 7.29
CA PRO A 69 -19.54 -24.11 7.36
C PRO A 69 -20.17 -25.36 8.01
N PRO A 70 -19.79 -26.57 7.57
CA PRO A 70 -20.42 -27.80 8.01
C PRO A 70 -20.29 -28.03 9.53
N LEU A 71 -21.41 -28.36 10.16
CA LEU A 71 -21.47 -28.61 11.60
C LEU A 71 -20.89 -29.99 11.96
N ASN A 72 -19.94 -30.01 12.89
CA ASN A 72 -19.42 -31.23 13.52
C ASN A 72 -20.49 -31.87 14.42
N SER A 73 -21.42 -32.59 13.80
CA SER A 73 -22.41 -33.40 14.53
C SER A 73 -21.72 -34.61 15.16
N PRO A 74 -21.94 -34.91 16.46
CA PRO A 74 -21.50 -36.17 17.04
C PRO A 74 -22.08 -37.34 16.26
N ASN A 75 -21.21 -38.26 15.84
CA ASN A 75 -21.58 -39.40 15.00
C ASN A 75 -22.77 -40.18 15.62
N PRO A 76 -23.90 -40.36 14.92
CA PRO A 76 -24.99 -41.15 15.45
C PRO A 76 -24.51 -42.58 15.73
N SER A 77 -24.96 -43.16 16.83
CA SER A 77 -24.54 -44.52 17.23
C SER A 77 -24.84 -45.55 16.13
N PRO A 78 -23.99 -46.58 15.94
CA PRO A 78 -24.04 -47.43 14.76
C PRO A 78 -25.27 -48.35 14.76
N SER A 79 -26.35 -47.90 14.12
CA SER A 79 -27.40 -48.78 13.60
C SER A 79 -26.92 -49.37 12.28
N ALA A 80 -26.80 -50.70 12.22
CA ALA A 80 -26.34 -51.40 11.03
C ALA A 80 -27.39 -51.31 9.90
N GLY A 81 -27.05 -50.61 8.81
CA GLY A 81 -27.96 -50.43 7.67
C GLY A 81 -27.36 -49.62 6.51
N SER A 82 -26.56 -50.29 5.68
CA SER A 82 -26.24 -49.98 4.26
C SER A 82 -26.18 -48.52 3.77
N GLY A 83 -24.97 -48.08 3.38
CA GLY A 83 -24.79 -47.40 2.07
C GLY A 83 -24.43 -45.91 2.07
N SER A 84 -23.12 -45.64 2.08
CA SER A 84 -22.45 -44.48 1.44
C SER A 84 -22.78 -43.03 1.87
N GLY A 85 -21.75 -42.30 2.32
CA GLY A 85 -21.63 -40.86 2.00
C GLY A 85 -21.68 -39.83 3.13
N ALA A 86 -21.80 -40.21 4.40
CA ALA A 86 -21.77 -39.26 5.52
C ALA A 86 -20.35 -39.13 6.12
N GLY A 87 -19.49 -38.31 5.51
CA GLY A 87 -18.13 -38.10 6.04
C GLY A 87 -17.20 -37.10 5.33
N ASP A 88 -17.57 -36.54 4.17
CA ASP A 88 -16.63 -35.80 3.31
C ASP A 88 -16.85 -34.28 3.22
N GLY A 89 -18.06 -33.80 3.55
CA GLY A 89 -18.42 -32.37 3.39
C GLY A 89 -17.52 -31.40 4.17
N SER A 90 -17.05 -31.78 5.37
CA SER A 90 -16.12 -30.93 6.15
C SER A 90 -14.68 -30.96 5.64
N ALA A 91 -14.30 -31.93 4.81
CA ALA A 91 -13.00 -31.92 4.16
C ALA A 91 -13.07 -30.99 2.92
N GLY A 92 -14.06 -31.19 2.05
CA GLY A 92 -14.25 -30.35 0.85
C GLY A 92 -14.35 -28.85 1.16
N GLU A 93 -15.17 -28.46 2.14
CA GLU A 93 -15.33 -27.04 2.53
C GLU A 93 -14.09 -26.42 3.22
N ALA A 94 -13.18 -27.26 3.72
CA ALA A 94 -11.89 -26.81 4.28
C ALA A 94 -10.80 -26.60 3.21
N GLY A 95 -11.06 -26.97 1.95
CA GLY A 95 -10.14 -26.71 0.84
C GLY A 95 -10.26 -25.27 0.33
N ILE A 96 -9.12 -24.56 0.28
CA ILE A 96 -9.02 -23.24 -0.37
C ILE A 96 -8.12 -23.39 -1.62
N PRO A 97 -8.54 -22.89 -2.80
CA PRO A 97 -7.74 -22.91 -4.02
C PRO A 97 -6.35 -22.29 -3.85
N ALA A 98 -5.33 -22.90 -4.46
CA ALA A 98 -3.92 -22.57 -4.23
C ALA A 98 -3.58 -21.08 -4.42
N THR A 99 -3.87 -20.50 -5.58
CA THR A 99 -3.58 -19.08 -5.85
C THR A 99 -4.41 -18.15 -4.95
N VAL A 100 -5.62 -18.56 -4.56
CA VAL A 100 -6.49 -17.78 -3.66
C VAL A 100 -5.97 -17.81 -2.22
N LEU A 101 -5.51 -18.96 -1.75
CA LEU A 101 -4.91 -19.13 -0.41
C LEU A 101 -3.58 -18.38 -0.27
N ASP A 102 -2.77 -18.38 -1.32
CA ASP A 102 -1.50 -17.65 -1.37
C ASP A 102 -1.75 -16.13 -1.28
N ALA A 103 -2.66 -15.60 -2.10
CA ALA A 103 -3.06 -14.20 -2.07
C ALA A 103 -3.50 -13.71 -0.68
N TYR A 104 -4.29 -14.49 0.07
CA TYR A 104 -4.67 -14.13 1.44
C TYR A 104 -3.49 -14.10 2.42
N LYS A 105 -2.55 -15.04 2.31
CA LYS A 105 -1.35 -15.09 3.16
C LYS A 105 -0.38 -13.96 2.81
N GLN A 106 -0.23 -13.63 1.53
CA GLN A 106 0.58 -12.51 1.07
C GLN A 106 -0.01 -11.17 1.55
N ALA A 107 -1.33 -10.98 1.44
CA ALA A 107 -2.02 -9.80 1.96
C ALA A 107 -1.82 -9.62 3.48
N GLU A 108 -1.94 -10.70 4.28
CA GLU A 108 -1.58 -10.67 5.70
C GLU A 108 -0.12 -10.25 5.91
N ALA A 109 0.82 -10.87 5.19
CA ALA A 109 2.25 -10.58 5.35
C ALA A 109 2.58 -9.11 5.05
N THR A 110 2.07 -8.59 3.93
CA THR A 110 2.23 -7.18 3.53
C THR A 110 1.63 -6.22 4.56
N LEU A 111 0.45 -6.54 5.11
CA LEU A 111 -0.21 -5.67 6.09
C LEU A 111 0.38 -5.78 7.50
N ARG A 112 0.99 -6.91 7.86
CA ARG A 112 1.80 -7.05 9.08
C ARG A 112 3.02 -6.13 9.07
N GLU A 113 3.59 -5.86 7.89
CA GLU A 113 4.70 -4.92 7.71
C GLU A 113 4.22 -3.46 7.63
N LYS A 114 3.21 -3.17 6.80
CA LYS A 114 2.72 -1.78 6.56
C LYS A 114 1.79 -1.25 7.65
N LYS A 115 1.04 -2.12 8.33
CA LYS A 115 0.03 -1.78 9.36
C LYS A 115 0.14 -2.74 10.56
N PRO A 116 1.29 -2.79 11.26
CA PRO A 116 1.57 -3.80 12.30
C PRO A 116 0.59 -3.81 13.49
N GLY A 117 -0.13 -2.70 13.75
CA GLY A 117 -1.17 -2.66 14.78
C GLY A 117 -2.52 -3.28 14.37
N CYS A 118 -2.70 -3.64 13.10
CA CYS A 118 -3.99 -4.16 12.61
C CYS A 118 -4.23 -5.63 12.99
N ASN A 119 -3.17 -6.44 13.15
CA ASN A 119 -3.26 -7.87 13.49
C ASN A 119 -4.26 -8.69 12.62
N LEU A 120 -4.43 -8.33 11.34
CA LEU A 120 -5.30 -9.02 10.39
C LEU A 120 -4.88 -10.49 10.23
N PRO A 121 -5.73 -11.48 10.53
CA PRO A 121 -5.46 -12.88 10.21
C PRO A 121 -5.90 -13.19 8.77
N TRP A 122 -5.09 -13.90 7.98
CA TRP A 122 -5.45 -14.28 6.60
C TRP A 122 -6.77 -15.09 6.54
N GLN A 123 -7.13 -15.82 7.61
CA GLN A 123 -8.40 -16.54 7.72
C GLN A 123 -9.62 -15.62 7.62
N LEU A 124 -9.51 -14.34 7.98
CA LEU A 124 -10.60 -13.36 7.82
C LEU A 124 -10.81 -13.01 6.35
N LEU A 125 -9.72 -12.87 5.58
CA LEU A 125 -9.81 -12.66 4.13
C LEU A 125 -10.41 -13.90 3.44
N ALA A 126 -10.01 -15.10 3.87
CA ALA A 126 -10.61 -16.34 3.38
C ALA A 126 -12.10 -16.48 3.73
N ALA A 127 -12.51 -16.05 4.93
CA ALA A 127 -13.92 -16.05 5.34
C ALA A 127 -14.76 -15.09 4.49
N ILE A 128 -14.27 -13.87 4.27
CA ILE A 128 -14.92 -12.88 3.40
C ILE A 128 -14.97 -13.41 1.96
N GLY A 129 -13.85 -13.87 1.40
CA GLY A 129 -13.79 -14.40 0.03
C GLY A 129 -14.71 -15.61 -0.23
N LYS A 130 -14.94 -16.47 0.78
CA LYS A 130 -15.97 -17.53 0.71
C LYS A 130 -17.38 -16.95 0.59
N VAL A 131 -17.71 -15.95 1.41
CA VAL A 131 -19.03 -15.30 1.50
C VAL A 131 -19.32 -14.40 0.29
N GLU A 132 -18.33 -13.67 -0.21
CA GLU A 132 -18.51 -12.74 -1.33
C GLU A 132 -18.58 -13.45 -2.69
N SER A 133 -17.69 -14.41 -2.96
CA SER A 133 -17.53 -14.99 -4.30
C SER A 133 -17.32 -16.51 -4.35
N GLY A 134 -17.40 -17.20 -3.22
CA GLY A 134 -17.08 -18.63 -3.15
C GLY A 134 -15.62 -18.92 -3.46
N GLN A 135 -14.68 -18.14 -2.90
CA GLN A 135 -13.25 -18.21 -3.19
C GLN A 135 -12.93 -17.99 -4.68
N ALA A 136 -13.32 -16.83 -5.24
CA ALA A 136 -13.16 -16.52 -6.66
C ALA A 136 -13.83 -17.58 -7.58
N ARG A 137 -15.07 -17.96 -7.27
CA ARG A 137 -15.84 -19.05 -7.92
C ARG A 137 -15.06 -20.37 -7.96
N GLY A 138 -14.59 -20.82 -6.80
CA GLY A 138 -13.85 -22.09 -6.65
C GLY A 138 -12.41 -22.02 -7.15
N GLY A 139 -11.81 -20.83 -7.19
CA GLY A 139 -10.45 -20.58 -7.67
C GLY A 139 -10.36 -20.52 -9.18
N ARG A 140 -11.36 -19.97 -9.87
CA ARG A 140 -11.32 -19.83 -11.34
C ARG A 140 -10.48 -18.63 -11.75
N VAL A 141 -9.20 -18.69 -11.41
CA VAL A 141 -8.17 -17.67 -11.68
C VAL A 141 -7.09 -18.23 -12.63
N THR A 142 -6.37 -17.32 -13.27
CA THR A 142 -5.11 -17.60 -13.97
C THR A 142 -3.94 -17.67 -12.98
N ALA A 143 -2.76 -18.11 -13.43
CA ALA A 143 -1.58 -18.27 -12.57
C ALA A 143 -1.08 -16.95 -11.93
N ASP A 144 -1.36 -15.81 -12.57
CA ASP A 144 -1.13 -14.45 -12.05
C ASP A 144 -2.22 -13.95 -11.09
N GLY A 145 -3.27 -14.74 -10.85
CA GLY A 145 -4.37 -14.43 -9.94
C GLY A 145 -5.60 -13.77 -10.56
N THR A 146 -5.61 -13.48 -11.86
CA THR A 146 -6.74 -12.82 -12.53
C THR A 146 -7.91 -13.78 -12.74
N THR A 147 -9.14 -13.41 -12.37
CA THR A 147 -10.32 -14.26 -12.58
C THR A 147 -10.57 -14.49 -14.08
N VAL A 148 -10.78 -15.75 -14.46
CA VAL A 148 -10.99 -16.19 -15.86
C VAL A 148 -12.23 -15.54 -16.51
N THR A 149 -13.20 -15.13 -15.69
CA THR A 149 -14.36 -14.31 -16.07
C THR A 149 -14.61 -13.29 -14.96
N PRO A 150 -14.87 -12.01 -15.26
CA PRO A 150 -15.23 -11.02 -14.26
C PRO A 150 -16.34 -11.52 -13.33
N ILE A 151 -16.18 -11.23 -12.05
CA ILE A 151 -17.18 -11.53 -11.02
C ILE A 151 -17.87 -10.20 -10.73
N LEU A 152 -19.17 -10.15 -11.01
CA LEU A 152 -19.99 -8.96 -10.87
C LEU A 152 -21.22 -9.29 -10.00
N GLY A 153 -21.57 -8.37 -9.11
CA GLY A 153 -22.81 -8.36 -8.34
C GLY A 153 -23.99 -7.80 -9.14
N PRO A 154 -25.18 -7.66 -8.52
CA PRO A 154 -26.32 -6.99 -9.13
C PRO A 154 -26.10 -5.47 -9.24
N ASP A 155 -26.86 -4.82 -10.13
CA ASP A 155 -26.95 -3.35 -10.21
C ASP A 155 -27.41 -2.77 -8.87
N LEU A 156 -26.65 -1.84 -8.29
CA LEU A 156 -27.02 -1.17 -7.04
C LEU A 156 -28.03 -0.03 -7.29
N ASP A 157 -29.23 -0.41 -7.73
CA ASP A 157 -30.32 0.48 -8.11
C ASP A 157 -31.28 0.88 -6.96
N GLY A 158 -30.97 0.45 -5.73
CA GLY A 158 -31.79 0.67 -4.54
C GLY A 158 -32.88 -0.38 -4.26
N ASN A 159 -33.06 -1.40 -5.11
CA ASN A 159 -34.06 -2.44 -4.92
C ASN A 159 -33.56 -3.60 -4.03
N GLY A 160 -33.43 -3.34 -2.72
CA GLY A 160 -33.07 -4.35 -1.71
C GLY A 160 -31.65 -4.24 -1.15
N PHE A 161 -30.85 -3.34 -1.71
CA PHE A 161 -29.48 -2.97 -1.31
C PHE A 161 -29.28 -1.46 -1.56
N ALA A 162 -28.03 -0.95 -1.52
CA ALA A 162 -27.78 0.49 -1.74
C ALA A 162 -28.23 1.01 -3.12
N LEU A 163 -28.43 2.31 -3.21
CA LEU A 163 -28.60 3.04 -4.48
C LEU A 163 -27.28 3.74 -4.81
N ILE A 164 -26.42 3.10 -5.60
CA ILE A 164 -25.12 3.63 -6.00
C ILE A 164 -25.13 3.87 -7.51
N ARG A 165 -25.08 5.15 -7.90
CA ARG A 165 -24.96 5.56 -9.30
C ARG A 165 -23.52 5.36 -9.78
N ASP A 166 -23.37 5.17 -11.08
CA ASP A 166 -22.07 5.11 -11.79
C ASP A 166 -21.05 6.12 -11.23
N THR A 167 -19.93 5.60 -10.72
CA THR A 167 -18.82 6.40 -10.19
C THR A 167 -17.53 6.35 -11.01
N ASP A 168 -17.42 5.48 -12.02
CA ASP A 168 -16.19 5.25 -12.80
C ASP A 168 -16.34 5.40 -14.33
N ASN A 169 -17.56 5.69 -14.83
CA ASN A 169 -18.02 5.73 -16.22
C ASN A 169 -18.16 4.34 -16.89
N GLY A 170 -18.41 3.31 -16.09
CA GLY A 170 -18.48 1.90 -16.47
C GLY A 170 -17.11 1.30 -16.77
N ALA A 171 -16.10 1.63 -15.97
CA ALA A 171 -14.71 1.19 -16.17
C ALA A 171 -14.46 -0.23 -15.65
N TYR A 172 -15.06 -0.61 -14.52
CA TYR A 172 -14.86 -1.92 -13.89
C TYR A 172 -16.02 -2.92 -14.11
N ASP A 173 -17.26 -2.46 -14.25
CA ASP A 173 -18.46 -3.30 -14.47
C ASP A 173 -19.11 -3.13 -15.86
N GLY A 174 -18.81 -2.04 -16.57
CA GLY A 174 -19.40 -1.70 -17.86
C GLY A 174 -20.78 -1.02 -17.79
N ASN A 175 -21.30 -0.74 -16.60
CA ASN A 175 -22.57 -0.03 -16.41
C ASN A 175 -22.33 1.49 -16.27
N ARG A 176 -23.22 2.30 -16.86
CA ARG A 176 -23.15 3.78 -16.84
C ARG A 176 -24.35 4.44 -16.17
N MET A 177 -25.06 3.66 -15.35
CA MET A 177 -26.27 4.08 -14.64
C MET A 177 -26.11 3.83 -13.14
N TYR A 178 -25.69 2.61 -12.77
CA TYR A 178 -25.49 2.16 -11.41
C TYR A 178 -24.19 1.35 -11.32
N ASP A 179 -23.48 1.48 -10.20
CA ASP A 179 -22.31 0.64 -9.90
C ASP A 179 -22.77 -0.79 -9.56
N GLN A 180 -21.92 -1.78 -9.86
CA GLN A 180 -21.99 -3.14 -9.35
C GLN A 180 -20.81 -3.41 -8.41
N ALA A 181 -20.94 -4.36 -7.49
CA ALA A 181 -19.80 -4.85 -6.72
C ALA A 181 -18.95 -5.79 -7.61
N VAL A 182 -17.62 -5.56 -7.68
CA VAL A 182 -16.71 -6.17 -8.66
C VAL A 182 -15.64 -7.04 -7.99
N GLY A 183 -15.27 -8.13 -8.65
CA GLY A 183 -14.12 -8.97 -8.31
C GLY A 183 -14.39 -10.01 -7.22
N PRO A 184 -13.39 -10.86 -6.89
CA PRO A 184 -13.58 -11.95 -5.94
C PRO A 184 -13.77 -11.48 -4.48
N MET A 185 -13.54 -10.19 -4.18
CA MET A 185 -13.81 -9.57 -2.89
C MET A 185 -14.94 -8.52 -2.96
N GLN A 186 -15.70 -8.48 -4.07
CA GLN A 186 -16.94 -7.71 -4.27
C GLN A 186 -16.84 -6.22 -3.88
N PHE A 187 -15.82 -5.52 -4.36
CA PHE A 187 -15.67 -4.07 -4.14
C PHE A 187 -16.51 -3.23 -5.12
N ILE A 188 -17.24 -2.25 -4.63
CA ILE A 188 -17.84 -1.21 -5.50
C ILE A 188 -16.74 -0.28 -6.07
N PRO A 189 -16.85 0.23 -7.31
CA PRO A 189 -15.85 1.09 -7.97
C PRO A 189 -15.38 2.28 -7.12
N SER A 190 -16.30 3.00 -6.48
CA SER A 190 -15.99 4.12 -5.58
C SER A 190 -15.21 3.73 -4.32
N THR A 191 -15.32 2.49 -3.85
CA THR A 191 -14.43 1.97 -2.80
C THR A 191 -13.10 1.52 -3.39
N TRP A 192 -13.12 0.86 -4.55
CA TRP A 192 -11.91 0.41 -5.24
C TRP A 192 -10.92 1.57 -5.53
N GLU A 193 -11.44 2.75 -5.90
CA GLU A 193 -10.65 3.96 -6.17
C GLU A 193 -9.58 4.23 -5.08
N TRP A 194 -9.97 4.12 -3.80
CA TRP A 194 -9.08 4.40 -2.67
C TRP A 194 -8.56 3.15 -1.95
N ALA A 195 -9.31 2.04 -1.97
CA ALA A 195 -8.94 0.78 -1.32
C ALA A 195 -7.99 -0.08 -2.18
N GLY A 196 -8.09 -0.01 -3.51
CA GLY A 196 -7.35 -0.83 -4.46
C GLY A 196 -5.84 -0.73 -4.29
N ARG A 197 -5.15 -1.87 -4.29
CA ARG A 197 -3.70 -2.00 -4.14
C ARG A 197 -3.19 -3.01 -5.16
N ASP A 198 -1.97 -2.76 -5.66
CA ASP A 198 -1.20 -3.71 -6.45
C ASP A 198 -0.67 -4.79 -5.48
N GLY A 199 -1.19 -6.00 -5.60
CA GLY A 199 -0.85 -7.14 -4.74
C GLY A 199 0.09 -8.14 -5.39
N ASN A 200 0.09 -8.24 -6.73
CA ASN A 200 0.97 -9.14 -7.48
C ASN A 200 2.30 -8.48 -7.90
N GLY A 201 2.41 -7.15 -7.85
CA GLY A 201 3.58 -6.36 -8.22
C GLY A 201 3.69 -6.03 -9.72
N ASP A 202 2.61 -6.13 -10.49
CA ASP A 202 2.62 -5.89 -11.95
C ASP A 202 2.50 -4.42 -12.37
N GLY A 203 2.25 -3.51 -11.41
CA GLY A 203 2.08 -2.08 -11.61
C GLY A 203 0.64 -1.63 -11.86
N ARG A 204 -0.34 -2.54 -11.79
CA ARG A 204 -1.78 -2.26 -11.97
C ARG A 204 -2.54 -2.46 -10.65
N LYS A 205 -3.82 -2.11 -10.69
CA LYS A 205 -4.80 -2.32 -9.61
C LYS A 205 -6.09 -2.86 -10.23
N ASP A 206 -6.18 -4.16 -10.39
CA ASP A 206 -7.32 -4.82 -11.03
C ASP A 206 -8.23 -5.46 -9.96
N PRO A 207 -9.50 -5.03 -9.82
CA PRO A 207 -10.41 -5.68 -8.87
C PRO A 207 -10.67 -7.15 -9.21
N ASN A 208 -10.39 -7.59 -10.43
CA ASN A 208 -10.51 -8.99 -10.86
C ASN A 208 -9.25 -9.82 -10.59
N ASN A 209 -8.16 -9.25 -10.05
CA ASN A 209 -7.01 -10.02 -9.59
C ASN A 209 -7.14 -10.35 -8.09
N ILE A 210 -6.97 -11.62 -7.71
CA ILE A 210 -7.14 -12.05 -6.32
C ILE A 210 -6.08 -11.50 -5.37
N TYR A 211 -4.84 -11.26 -5.82
CA TYR A 211 -3.79 -10.65 -4.98
C TYR A 211 -4.13 -9.20 -4.66
N ASP A 212 -4.50 -8.43 -5.69
CA ASP A 212 -4.93 -7.03 -5.55
C ASP A 212 -6.19 -6.93 -4.67
N ALA A 213 -7.20 -7.76 -4.94
CA ALA A 213 -8.45 -7.77 -4.21
C ALA A 213 -8.27 -8.20 -2.74
N ALA A 214 -7.44 -9.21 -2.46
CA ALA A 214 -7.10 -9.63 -1.10
C ALA A 214 -6.35 -8.54 -0.32
N LEU A 215 -5.35 -7.90 -0.94
CA LEU A 215 -4.60 -6.81 -0.32
C LEU A 215 -5.47 -5.57 -0.10
N ALA A 216 -6.35 -5.24 -1.05
CA ALA A 216 -7.35 -4.17 -0.90
C ALA A 216 -8.36 -4.47 0.22
N ALA A 217 -8.85 -5.71 0.33
CA ALA A 217 -9.76 -6.14 1.40
C ALA A 217 -9.09 -6.02 2.78
N GLY A 218 -7.86 -6.50 2.93
CA GLY A 218 -7.10 -6.33 4.15
C GLY A 218 -6.82 -4.86 4.47
N HIS A 219 -6.44 -4.07 3.46
CA HIS A 219 -6.22 -2.63 3.62
C HIS A 219 -7.48 -1.89 4.10
N TYR A 220 -8.64 -2.24 3.52
CA TYR A 220 -9.96 -1.72 3.89
C TYR A 220 -10.30 -2.05 5.35
N LEU A 221 -10.12 -3.30 5.78
CA LEU A 221 -10.38 -3.72 7.16
C LEU A 221 -9.46 -2.99 8.16
N CYS A 222 -8.21 -2.71 7.79
CA CYS A 222 -7.24 -1.99 8.63
C CYS A 222 -7.37 -0.45 8.64
N ARG A 223 -8.38 0.15 8.00
CA ARG A 223 -8.39 1.61 7.71
C ARG A 223 -8.63 2.55 8.90
N PHE A 224 -9.22 2.07 9.99
CA PHE A 224 -9.56 2.91 11.15
C PHE A 224 -8.64 2.70 12.37
N GLY A 225 -7.47 2.07 12.18
CA GLY A 225 -6.55 1.76 13.27
C GLY A 225 -7.06 0.69 14.25
N TRP A 226 -8.05 -0.10 13.80
CA TRP A 226 -8.62 -1.24 14.52
C TRP A 226 -7.60 -2.36 14.72
N ASP A 227 -7.60 -2.97 15.91
CA ASP A 227 -6.88 -4.21 16.18
C ASP A 227 -7.83 -5.40 15.94
N LEU A 228 -7.62 -6.14 14.85
CA LEU A 228 -8.48 -7.27 14.46
C LEU A 228 -8.25 -8.53 15.30
N SER A 229 -7.36 -8.48 16.29
CA SER A 229 -7.31 -9.46 17.38
C SER A 229 -8.33 -9.16 18.49
N ASP A 230 -8.76 -7.90 18.65
CA ASP A 230 -9.88 -7.53 19.53
C ASP A 230 -11.24 -7.88 18.90
N GLN A 231 -12.14 -8.43 19.71
CA GLN A 231 -13.46 -8.87 19.25
C GLN A 231 -14.41 -7.71 18.93
N GLY A 232 -14.28 -6.57 19.60
CA GLY A 232 -15.10 -5.39 19.33
C GLY A 232 -14.71 -4.74 18.01
N ASP A 233 -13.41 -4.57 17.78
CA ASP A 233 -12.87 -3.98 16.55
C ASP A 233 -13.00 -4.91 15.33
N LEU A 234 -12.77 -6.21 15.47
CA LEU A 234 -13.06 -7.21 14.44
C LEU A 234 -14.52 -7.14 13.95
N ARG A 235 -15.49 -7.04 14.88
CA ARG A 235 -16.92 -6.95 14.52
C ARG A 235 -17.27 -5.65 13.81
N LYS A 236 -16.68 -4.52 14.22
CA LYS A 236 -16.82 -3.23 13.50
C LYS A 236 -16.23 -3.33 12.10
N ALA A 237 -15.08 -3.99 11.93
CA ALA A 237 -14.44 -4.15 10.64
C ALA A 237 -15.31 -4.93 9.65
N ILE A 238 -15.85 -6.07 10.06
CA ILE A 238 -16.74 -6.89 9.24
C ILE A 238 -18.06 -6.15 8.91
N LEU A 239 -18.71 -5.53 9.90
CA LEU A 239 -19.93 -4.72 9.67
C LEU A 239 -19.68 -3.50 8.78
N SER A 240 -18.45 -2.98 8.74
CA SER A 240 -18.10 -1.91 7.81
C SER A 240 -17.95 -2.41 6.37
N TYR A 241 -17.67 -3.70 6.16
CA TYR A 241 -17.52 -4.31 4.84
C TYR A 241 -18.90 -4.53 4.18
N ASN A 242 -19.85 -5.07 4.96
CA ASN A 242 -21.27 -5.16 4.65
C ASN A 242 -22.06 -5.01 5.96
N ASN A 243 -22.98 -4.03 6.02
CA ASN A 243 -23.68 -3.64 7.24
C ASN A 243 -24.91 -4.54 7.52
N SER A 244 -24.65 -5.84 7.64
CA SER A 244 -25.64 -6.87 7.97
C SER A 244 -25.15 -7.72 9.15
N THR A 245 -26.05 -7.94 10.12
CA THR A 245 -25.75 -8.82 11.26
C THR A 245 -25.65 -10.29 10.84
N ASP A 246 -26.41 -10.71 9.83
CA ASP A 246 -26.33 -12.07 9.30
C ASP A 246 -25.02 -12.29 8.54
N TYR A 247 -24.59 -11.30 7.74
CA TYR A 247 -23.25 -11.29 7.12
C TYR A 247 -22.15 -11.43 8.17
N LEU A 248 -22.20 -10.63 9.24
CA LEU A 248 -21.26 -10.71 10.35
C LEU A 248 -21.22 -12.13 10.95
N ASN A 249 -22.37 -12.75 11.19
CA ASN A 249 -22.45 -14.09 11.78
C ASN A 249 -21.90 -15.17 10.82
N THR A 250 -22.19 -15.07 9.52
CA THR A 250 -21.67 -15.99 8.49
C THR A 250 -20.15 -15.87 8.34
N VAL A 251 -19.61 -14.64 8.24
CA VAL A 251 -18.16 -14.41 8.18
C VAL A 251 -17.44 -14.88 9.44
N LEU A 252 -17.99 -14.61 10.64
CA LEU A 252 -17.40 -15.13 11.89
C LEU A 252 -17.42 -16.66 11.97
N SER A 253 -18.46 -17.30 11.42
CA SER A 253 -18.56 -18.76 11.36
C SER A 253 -17.47 -19.37 10.46
N TRP A 254 -17.26 -18.80 9.26
CA TRP A 254 -16.20 -19.22 8.35
C TRP A 254 -14.79 -18.91 8.88
N LEU A 255 -14.59 -17.75 9.51
CA LEU A 255 -13.33 -17.39 10.17
C LEU A 255 -12.93 -18.44 11.22
N GLU A 256 -13.87 -18.83 12.08
CA GLU A 256 -13.61 -19.82 13.11
C GLU A 256 -13.49 -21.24 12.54
N PHE A 257 -14.12 -21.53 11.41
CA PHE A 257 -13.90 -22.78 10.66
C PHE A 257 -12.46 -22.85 10.11
N TYR A 258 -11.99 -21.84 9.38
CA TYR A 258 -10.63 -21.81 8.82
C TYR A 258 -9.53 -21.73 9.88
N ARG A 259 -9.81 -21.19 11.08
CA ARG A 259 -8.90 -21.23 12.23
C ARG A 259 -8.66 -22.64 12.78
N ARG A 260 -9.65 -23.54 12.70
CA ARG A 260 -9.48 -24.95 13.13
C ARG A 260 -8.64 -25.77 12.15
N GLY A 261 -8.56 -25.33 10.90
CA GLY A 261 -7.73 -25.94 9.86
C GLY A 261 -8.28 -25.70 8.46
N THR A 262 -7.37 -25.65 7.49
CA THR A 262 -7.65 -25.63 6.06
C THR A 262 -6.59 -26.47 5.35
N HIS A 263 -6.79 -26.76 4.09
CA HIS A 263 -5.72 -27.25 3.21
C HIS A 263 -5.83 -26.61 1.83
N GLU A 264 -4.73 -26.65 1.10
CA GLU A 264 -4.66 -26.20 -0.27
C GLU A 264 -5.30 -27.23 -1.22
N ILE A 265 -6.07 -26.75 -2.20
CA ILE A 265 -6.62 -27.55 -3.29
C ILE A 265 -6.30 -26.91 -4.65
N PRO A 266 -6.29 -27.67 -5.77
CA PRO A 266 -6.03 -27.11 -7.08
C PRO A 266 -7.03 -26.03 -7.50
N ASP A 267 -6.54 -25.03 -8.23
CA ASP A 267 -7.40 -23.95 -8.75
C ASP A 267 -8.50 -24.48 -9.67
N GLY A 268 -9.68 -23.87 -9.57
CA GLY A 268 -10.91 -24.29 -10.23
C GLY A 268 -11.61 -25.51 -9.62
N THR A 269 -11.11 -26.09 -8.53
CA THR A 269 -11.72 -27.26 -7.86
C THR A 269 -12.45 -26.94 -6.55
N GLY A 270 -12.47 -25.67 -6.12
CA GLY A 270 -13.11 -25.27 -4.87
C GLY A 270 -14.63 -25.38 -4.85
N PRO A 271 -15.25 -25.70 -3.70
CA PRO A 271 -16.69 -25.84 -3.58
C PRO A 271 -17.40 -24.49 -3.78
N LEU A 272 -18.35 -24.48 -4.72
CA LEU A 272 -19.17 -23.32 -5.04
C LEU A 272 -20.34 -23.22 -4.04
N PRO A 273 -20.50 -22.10 -3.33
CA PRO A 273 -21.69 -21.85 -2.53
C PRO A 273 -22.93 -21.66 -3.42
N VAL A 274 -24.11 -21.95 -2.88
CA VAL A 274 -25.38 -22.00 -3.62
C VAL A 274 -26.49 -21.11 -3.06
N ASP A 275 -26.46 -20.77 -1.78
CA ASP A 275 -27.56 -20.07 -1.11
C ASP A 275 -27.29 -18.56 -1.04
N ARG A 276 -27.99 -17.74 -1.83
CA ARG A 276 -27.77 -16.28 -1.80
C ARG A 276 -28.73 -15.54 -0.86
N SER A 277 -28.26 -14.43 -0.28
CA SER A 277 -29.06 -13.60 0.62
C SER A 277 -30.23 -12.88 -0.07
N ASP A 278 -30.25 -12.79 -1.40
CA ASP A 278 -31.34 -12.25 -2.21
C ASP A 278 -32.39 -13.31 -2.64
N ASP A 279 -32.14 -14.61 -2.39
CA ASP A 279 -33.11 -15.68 -2.65
C ASP A 279 -34.22 -15.72 -1.58
N THR A 280 -35.29 -14.96 -1.80
CA THR A 280 -36.47 -14.98 -0.92
C THR A 280 -37.13 -16.37 -0.91
N VAL A 281 -37.03 -17.07 0.22
CA VAL A 281 -37.74 -18.33 0.47
C VAL A 281 -39.26 -18.10 0.41
N LEU A 282 -39.88 -18.55 -0.69
CA LEU A 282 -41.31 -18.79 -0.73
C LEU A 282 -41.64 -19.93 0.24
N PRO A 283 -42.50 -19.72 1.27
CA PRO A 283 -42.83 -20.76 2.23
C PRO A 283 -43.77 -21.80 1.61
N GLY A 284 -43.22 -22.81 0.93
CA GLY A 284 -44.00 -23.96 0.47
C GLY A 284 -43.45 -24.71 -0.75
N ALA A 285 -42.39 -25.49 -0.56
CA ALA A 285 -42.05 -26.60 -1.47
C ALA A 285 -41.56 -27.81 -0.67
N SER A 286 -42.32 -28.92 -0.67
CA SER A 286 -41.89 -30.19 -0.09
C SER A 286 -40.80 -30.85 -0.95
N PRO A 287 -39.99 -31.78 -0.40
CA PRO A 287 -38.83 -32.34 -1.11
C PRO A 287 -39.23 -33.16 -2.34
N SER A 288 -38.58 -32.88 -3.47
CA SER A 288 -38.78 -33.59 -4.74
C SER A 288 -38.18 -35.00 -4.73
N THR A 289 -39.00 -36.02 -4.96
CA THR A 289 -38.52 -37.40 -5.22
C THR A 289 -38.06 -37.59 -6.68
N PRO A 290 -37.08 -38.47 -6.98
CA PRO A 290 -36.42 -38.47 -8.29
C PRO A 290 -37.07 -39.39 -9.36
N GLY A 291 -37.24 -38.85 -10.56
CA GLY A 291 -36.91 -39.52 -11.84
C GLY A 291 -37.96 -40.42 -12.55
N ALA A 292 -38.39 -39.98 -13.75
CA ALA A 292 -38.65 -40.83 -14.93
C ALA A 292 -38.84 -39.98 -16.21
N THR A 293 -38.39 -40.48 -17.37
CA THR A 293 -38.43 -39.80 -18.69
C THR A 293 -39.45 -40.48 -19.66
N PRO A 294 -39.64 -40.02 -20.93
CA PRO A 294 -40.91 -39.52 -21.48
C PRO A 294 -41.70 -40.54 -22.35
N PRO A 295 -42.86 -40.17 -22.95
CA PRO A 295 -42.84 -39.90 -24.41
C PRO A 295 -43.92 -38.95 -25.02
N ALA A 296 -43.60 -38.47 -26.23
CA ALA A 296 -44.44 -38.24 -27.44
C ALA A 296 -45.61 -37.21 -27.52
N ARG A 297 -45.50 -36.36 -28.56
CA ARG A 297 -46.50 -35.49 -29.24
C ARG A 297 -47.16 -36.32 -30.40
N PRO A 298 -48.45 -36.16 -30.84
CA PRO A 298 -48.90 -34.96 -31.58
C PRO A 298 -50.41 -34.54 -31.64
N GLY A 299 -50.65 -33.26 -31.97
CA GLY A 299 -51.96 -32.75 -32.41
C GLY A 299 -52.05 -31.23 -32.68
N LYS A 300 -52.43 -30.84 -33.90
CA LYS A 300 -52.99 -29.55 -34.40
C LYS A 300 -53.97 -29.95 -35.54
N PRO A 301 -54.96 -29.17 -36.02
CA PRO A 301 -54.86 -27.72 -36.32
C PRO A 301 -56.16 -26.86 -36.20
N SER A 302 -56.04 -25.57 -36.59
CA SER A 302 -57.09 -24.64 -37.06
C SER A 302 -58.18 -24.14 -36.09
N GLY A 303 -58.63 -22.87 -36.15
CA GLY A 303 -58.22 -21.76 -37.03
C GLY A 303 -59.10 -20.50 -36.90
N SER A 304 -58.89 -19.54 -37.81
CA SER A 304 -59.78 -18.39 -38.15
C SER A 304 -59.84 -17.16 -37.20
N ARG A 305 -59.81 -15.97 -37.83
CA ARG A 305 -59.88 -14.60 -37.27
C ARG A 305 -60.90 -13.79 -38.15
N PRO A 306 -60.97 -12.44 -38.02
CA PRO A 306 -61.96 -11.52 -37.37
C PRO A 306 -63.16 -11.15 -38.31
N PRO A 307 -63.88 -9.96 -38.32
CA PRO A 307 -63.71 -8.67 -37.58
C PRO A 307 -64.97 -7.84 -37.16
N THR A 308 -64.67 -6.62 -36.67
CA THR A 308 -65.49 -5.39 -36.42
C THR A 308 -66.41 -5.39 -35.17
N GLY A 309 -66.63 -4.27 -34.47
CA GLY A 309 -66.23 -2.86 -34.65
C GLY A 309 -66.11 -2.07 -33.30
N PRO A 310 -65.97 -0.73 -33.32
CA PRO A 310 -65.44 0.05 -32.19
C PRO A 310 -66.48 0.81 -31.34
N THR A 311 -66.15 1.09 -30.06
CA THR A 311 -66.64 2.25 -29.30
C THR A 311 -65.79 2.54 -28.04
N ASN A 312 -65.65 3.82 -27.72
CA ASN A 312 -65.13 4.44 -26.48
C ASN A 312 -65.91 5.79 -26.35
N PRO A 313 -66.01 6.50 -25.19
CA PRO A 313 -65.44 6.23 -23.87
C PRO A 313 -66.45 6.23 -22.71
N GLY A 314 -66.06 5.65 -21.57
CA GLY A 314 -66.80 5.69 -20.31
C GLY A 314 -65.95 6.25 -19.17
N ASN A 315 -66.32 7.42 -18.65
CA ASN A 315 -65.59 8.13 -17.58
C ASN A 315 -65.86 7.47 -16.22
N GLY A 316 -64.82 7.26 -15.40
CA GLY A 316 -64.96 6.57 -14.11
C GLY A 316 -63.68 6.66 -13.26
N GLY A 317 -63.49 7.80 -12.60
CA GLY A 317 -62.40 7.97 -11.64
C GLY A 317 -62.63 7.16 -10.36
N SER A 318 -61.62 6.42 -9.92
CA SER A 318 -61.54 5.84 -8.57
C SER A 318 -60.21 6.26 -7.95
N GLY A 319 -60.26 6.89 -6.78
CA GLY A 319 -59.08 7.47 -6.14
C GLY A 319 -58.17 6.39 -5.57
N THR A 320 -56.87 6.47 -5.88
CA THR A 320 -55.83 5.75 -5.15
C THR A 320 -55.79 6.22 -3.69
N PRO A 321 -55.76 5.30 -2.70
CA PRO A 321 -55.49 5.68 -1.31
C PRO A 321 -54.06 6.24 -1.20
N THR A 322 -53.93 7.50 -0.81
CA THR A 322 -52.61 8.11 -0.58
C THR A 322 -52.06 7.58 0.74
N THR A 323 -51.00 6.76 0.68
CA THR A 323 -50.25 6.35 1.88
C THR A 323 -49.74 7.58 2.61
N PRO A 324 -49.92 7.71 3.94
CA PRO A 324 -49.30 8.79 4.71
C PRO A 324 -47.78 8.77 4.51
N PRO A 325 -47.12 9.93 4.35
CA PRO A 325 -45.66 9.97 4.25
C PRO A 325 -45.05 9.42 5.55
N ALA A 326 -44.03 8.57 5.41
CA ALA A 326 -43.29 8.05 6.55
C ALA A 326 -42.71 9.19 7.39
N PRO A 327 -42.63 9.06 8.73
CA PRO A 327 -42.01 10.06 9.57
C PRO A 327 -40.56 10.26 9.15
N SER A 328 -40.18 11.50 8.83
CA SER A 328 -38.81 11.86 8.48
C SER A 328 -37.86 11.48 9.62
N THR A 329 -36.83 10.70 9.31
CA THR A 329 -35.73 10.42 10.24
C THR A 329 -35.08 11.74 10.69
N PRO A 330 -34.64 11.85 11.97
CA PRO A 330 -33.89 13.02 12.42
C PRO A 330 -32.62 13.20 11.56
N PRO A 331 -32.24 14.45 11.23
CA PRO A 331 -31.03 14.69 10.44
C PRO A 331 -29.79 14.19 11.19
N THR A 332 -28.89 13.50 10.49
CA THR A 332 -27.61 13.06 11.02
C THR A 332 -26.67 14.27 11.26
N PRO A 333 -25.58 14.13 12.04
CA PRO A 333 -24.57 15.19 12.14
C PRO A 333 -24.07 15.64 10.76
N THR A 334 -23.80 14.68 9.86
CA THR A 334 -23.41 14.94 8.47
C THR A 334 -24.42 15.84 7.74
N ASP A 335 -25.73 15.61 7.92
CA ASP A 335 -26.78 16.43 7.29
C ASP A 335 -26.81 17.89 7.76
N THR A 336 -26.23 18.18 8.93
CA THR A 336 -26.15 19.55 9.47
C THR A 336 -24.95 20.33 8.93
N VAL A 337 -24.01 19.69 8.24
CA VAL A 337 -22.83 20.37 7.68
C VAL A 337 -23.24 21.23 6.49
N HIS A 338 -22.88 22.51 6.55
CA HIS A 338 -23.09 23.47 5.49
C HIS A 338 -21.80 23.70 4.68
N HIS A 339 -20.65 23.76 5.36
CA HIS A 339 -19.36 23.99 4.73
C HIS A 339 -18.19 23.39 5.54
N LEU A 340 -17.02 23.36 4.90
CA LEU A 340 -15.75 23.03 5.52
C LEU A 340 -14.82 24.25 5.53
N GLU A 341 -14.06 24.42 6.60
CA GLU A 341 -13.00 25.43 6.72
C GLU A 341 -11.62 24.79 6.97
N ASN A 342 -10.54 25.54 6.69
CA ASN A 342 -9.18 25.15 7.07
C ASN A 342 -9.02 25.34 8.59
N ALA A 343 -8.73 24.25 9.32
CA ALA A 343 -8.58 24.25 10.77
C ALA A 343 -7.14 24.55 11.24
N GLY A 344 -6.48 25.52 10.62
CA GLY A 344 -5.14 25.99 11.02
C GLY A 344 -3.96 25.31 10.31
N THR A 345 -4.18 24.58 9.22
CA THR A 345 -3.10 24.06 8.36
C THR A 345 -2.28 25.20 7.77
N GLY A 346 -1.00 25.23 8.11
CA GLY A 346 -0.01 26.17 7.56
C GLY A 346 0.52 25.78 6.18
N THR A 347 1.73 26.24 5.85
CA THR A 347 2.39 25.93 4.57
C THR A 347 2.84 24.47 4.54
N LEU A 348 2.22 23.66 3.67
CA LEU A 348 2.62 22.27 3.45
C LEU A 348 3.83 22.21 2.50
N THR A 349 5.02 22.11 3.07
CA THR A 349 6.25 21.84 2.31
C THR A 349 7.10 20.79 2.98
N ALA A 350 7.72 19.92 2.19
CA ALA A 350 8.69 18.94 2.64
C ALA A 350 9.79 18.75 1.59
N MET A 351 10.96 18.30 2.05
CA MET A 351 12.03 17.84 1.17
C MET A 351 11.71 16.42 0.69
N ALA A 352 12.08 16.08 -0.53
CA ALA A 352 11.90 14.73 -1.08
C ALA A 352 12.46 13.65 -0.12
N GLY A 353 11.64 12.64 0.17
CA GLY A 353 11.90 11.58 1.15
C GLY A 353 11.71 11.96 2.62
N HIS A 354 11.15 13.13 2.95
CA HIS A 354 10.88 13.56 4.34
C HIS A 354 9.38 13.68 4.65
N THR A 355 9.03 13.49 5.91
CA THR A 355 7.69 13.80 6.45
C THR A 355 7.44 15.31 6.45
N PHE A 356 6.24 15.73 6.06
CA PHE A 356 5.78 17.11 6.20
C PHE A 356 5.66 17.46 7.69
N ALA A 357 6.18 18.62 8.08
CA ALA A 357 6.10 19.10 9.47
C ALA A 357 4.67 19.50 9.87
N GLU A 358 3.93 20.11 8.93
CA GLU A 358 2.53 20.50 9.08
C GLU A 358 1.59 19.37 8.66
N ARG A 359 0.40 19.33 9.28
CA ARG A 359 -0.65 18.33 8.97
C ARG A 359 -1.90 19.01 8.45
N VAL A 360 -2.59 18.35 7.53
CA VAL A 360 -3.84 18.83 6.97
C VAL A 360 -4.97 18.69 7.99
N SER A 361 -5.75 19.74 8.19
CA SER A 361 -6.81 19.82 9.20
C SER A 361 -8.00 20.61 8.66
N ALA A 362 -9.20 20.04 8.77
CA ALA A 362 -10.44 20.66 8.31
C ALA A 362 -11.48 20.71 9.43
N ARG A 363 -12.25 21.81 9.49
CA ARG A 363 -13.37 21.98 10.43
C ARG A 363 -14.69 21.84 9.69
N ALA A 364 -15.63 21.07 10.24
CA ALA A 364 -17.00 20.95 9.74
C ALA A 364 -17.94 21.89 10.49
N GLU A 365 -18.73 22.66 9.74
CA GLU A 365 -19.56 23.74 10.29
C GLU A 365 -20.98 23.73 9.76
N THR A 366 -21.93 24.05 10.65
CA THR A 366 -23.30 24.40 10.27
C THR A 366 -23.34 25.79 9.61
N GLU A 367 -24.48 26.16 9.00
CA GLU A 367 -24.70 27.49 8.43
C GLU A 367 -24.48 28.63 9.45
N ALA A 368 -24.67 28.36 10.74
CA ALA A 368 -24.45 29.29 11.84
C ALA A 368 -23.01 29.27 12.42
N GLY A 369 -22.03 28.67 11.73
CA GLY A 369 -20.62 28.60 12.15
C GLY A 369 -20.34 27.66 13.35
N LYS A 370 -21.34 26.88 13.77
CA LYS A 370 -21.18 25.92 14.88
C LYS A 370 -20.46 24.66 14.40
N ALA A 371 -19.50 24.20 15.19
CA ALA A 371 -18.83 22.92 15.03
C ALA A 371 -19.80 21.76 14.85
N VAL A 372 -19.48 20.84 13.95
CA VAL A 372 -20.17 19.56 13.79
C VAL A 372 -19.21 18.41 14.08
N ALA A 373 -19.39 17.78 15.24
CA ALA A 373 -18.65 16.59 15.66
C ALA A 373 -19.17 15.32 14.98
N LYS A 374 -18.35 14.26 14.97
CA LYS A 374 -18.69 12.93 14.41
C LYS A 374 -18.96 12.90 12.89
N VAL A 375 -18.47 13.87 12.14
CA VAL A 375 -18.53 13.92 10.67
C VAL A 375 -17.29 13.25 10.10
N ARG A 376 -17.43 12.33 9.14
CA ARG A 376 -16.27 11.77 8.43
C ARG A 376 -15.78 12.75 7.35
N ILE A 377 -14.52 13.17 7.44
CA ILE A 377 -13.84 14.00 6.45
C ILE A 377 -12.82 13.15 5.70
N ARG A 378 -12.95 13.07 4.38
CA ARG A 378 -12.01 12.41 3.48
C ARG A 378 -11.00 13.43 2.97
N PHE A 379 -9.73 13.17 3.22
CA PHE A 379 -8.58 13.89 2.67
C PHE A 379 -7.99 13.06 1.53
N THR A 380 -8.01 13.58 0.30
CA THR A 380 -7.49 12.91 -0.90
C THR A 380 -6.29 13.66 -1.43
N ILE A 381 -5.16 12.98 -1.69
CA ILE A 381 -4.01 13.54 -2.40
C ILE A 381 -4.33 13.61 -3.89
N VAL A 382 -4.13 14.77 -4.52
CA VAL A 382 -4.50 15.06 -5.92
C VAL A 382 -3.34 15.77 -6.62
N GLY A 383 -2.95 15.24 -7.79
CA GLY A 383 -1.85 15.74 -8.61
C GLY A 383 -0.80 14.66 -8.88
N ASP A 384 0.18 14.96 -9.72
CA ASP A 384 1.29 14.05 -9.98
C ASP A 384 2.31 14.12 -8.83
N THR A 385 2.19 13.20 -7.88
CA THR A 385 3.12 13.04 -6.77
C THR A 385 3.15 11.57 -6.32
N ASP A 386 4.27 11.16 -5.72
CA ASP A 386 4.43 9.92 -4.98
C ASP A 386 4.32 10.14 -3.45
N THR A 387 3.88 11.33 -3.03
CA THR A 387 3.54 11.64 -1.62
C THR A 387 2.37 10.78 -1.15
N VAL A 388 2.49 10.22 0.04
CA VAL A 388 1.45 9.43 0.71
C VAL A 388 1.14 9.98 2.10
N PHE A 389 -0.03 9.65 2.64
CA PHE A 389 -0.27 9.67 4.08
C PHE A 389 0.51 8.55 4.77
N THR A 390 0.87 8.78 6.04
CA THR A 390 1.52 7.78 6.90
C THR A 390 0.70 6.48 6.90
N GLY A 391 1.31 5.37 6.45
CA GLY A 391 0.61 4.09 6.20
C GLY A 391 0.40 3.74 4.72
N ASP A 392 1.08 4.44 3.81
CA ASP A 392 1.04 4.27 2.34
C ASP A 392 -0.35 4.47 1.72
N GLU A 393 -1.08 5.49 2.19
CA GLU A 393 -2.42 5.82 1.71
C GLU A 393 -2.44 7.10 0.86
N SER A 394 -3.08 7.09 -0.32
CA SER A 394 -3.37 8.31 -1.09
C SER A 394 -4.62 9.05 -0.58
N VAL A 395 -5.39 8.42 0.30
CA VAL A 395 -6.65 8.91 0.86
C VAL A 395 -6.71 8.53 2.33
N ALA A 396 -7.02 9.49 3.20
CA ALA A 396 -7.25 9.26 4.62
C ALA A 396 -8.64 9.79 5.02
N THR A 397 -9.41 9.00 5.78
CA THR A 397 -10.72 9.44 6.30
C THR A 397 -10.67 9.57 7.82
N VAL A 398 -10.93 10.77 8.34
CA VAL A 398 -10.85 11.08 9.76
C VAL A 398 -12.17 11.68 10.24
N THR A 399 -12.64 11.23 11.39
CA THR A 399 -13.88 11.72 12.02
C THR A 399 -13.61 12.99 12.82
N THR A 400 -14.48 14.00 12.70
CA THR A 400 -14.36 15.25 13.46
C THR A 400 -14.55 15.05 14.96
N ASP A 401 -13.71 15.71 15.74
CA ASP A 401 -13.77 15.73 17.19
C ASP A 401 -14.89 16.64 17.75
N ALA A 402 -14.93 16.83 19.07
CA ALA A 402 -15.91 17.70 19.72
C ALA A 402 -15.81 19.20 19.33
N SER A 403 -14.68 19.64 18.77
CA SER A 403 -14.48 21.00 18.23
C SER A 403 -14.89 21.12 16.74
N GLY A 404 -15.30 20.00 16.14
CA GLY A 404 -15.65 19.89 14.73
C GLY A 404 -14.45 19.71 13.82
N VAL A 405 -13.25 19.43 14.36
CA VAL A 405 -12.00 19.35 13.59
C VAL A 405 -11.61 17.90 13.32
N ALA A 406 -11.24 17.62 12.08
CA ALA A 406 -10.58 16.38 11.65
C ALA A 406 -9.14 16.72 11.23
N VAL A 407 -8.16 15.97 11.76
CA VAL A 407 -6.73 16.14 11.43
C VAL A 407 -6.22 14.89 10.72
N ALA A 408 -5.74 15.04 9.49
CA ALA A 408 -5.24 13.94 8.68
C ALA A 408 -3.99 13.28 9.30
N PRO A 409 -3.64 12.04 8.87
CA PRO A 409 -2.29 11.49 8.99
C PRO A 409 -1.22 12.48 8.48
N ALA A 410 0.03 12.33 8.92
CA ALA A 410 1.11 13.15 8.37
C ALA A 410 1.38 12.72 6.92
N LEU A 411 1.64 13.69 6.04
CA LEU A 411 2.12 13.43 4.69
C LEU A 411 3.60 13.05 4.74
N VAL A 412 4.01 12.11 3.89
CA VAL A 412 5.38 11.68 3.69
C VAL A 412 5.70 11.90 2.22
N ALA A 413 6.63 12.81 1.93
CA ALA A 413 7.06 13.08 0.56
C ALA A 413 7.82 11.87 0.00
N GLY A 414 7.48 11.45 -1.22
CA GLY A 414 8.33 10.57 -2.01
C GLY A 414 9.49 11.34 -2.64
N GLU A 415 10.02 10.84 -3.76
CA GLU A 415 11.14 11.46 -4.47
C GLU A 415 10.67 12.37 -5.64
N ARG A 416 9.39 12.36 -6.02
CA ARG A 416 8.85 13.26 -7.06
C ARG A 416 8.65 14.67 -6.51
N THR A 417 9.57 15.56 -6.90
CA THR A 417 9.48 17.00 -6.62
C THR A 417 8.36 17.65 -7.42
N GLY A 418 7.73 18.69 -6.86
CA GLY A 418 6.66 19.43 -7.52
C GLY A 418 5.56 19.91 -6.58
N ALA A 419 4.56 20.58 -7.15
CA ALA A 419 3.38 21.04 -6.43
C ALA A 419 2.19 20.10 -6.67
N PHE A 420 1.45 19.81 -5.60
CA PHE A 420 0.23 19.01 -5.61
C PHE A 420 -0.81 19.63 -4.65
N ALA A 421 -1.96 18.98 -4.50
CA ALA A 421 -2.97 19.40 -3.55
C ALA A 421 -3.44 18.23 -2.68
N VAL A 422 -3.92 18.55 -1.48
CA VAL A 422 -4.81 17.68 -0.71
C VAL A 422 -6.20 18.28 -0.72
N GLN A 423 -7.22 17.48 -1.01
CA GLN A 423 -8.61 17.90 -1.04
C GLN A 423 -9.35 17.31 0.17
N ALA A 424 -9.88 18.15 1.06
CA ALA A 424 -10.79 17.72 2.12
C ALA A 424 -12.24 17.80 1.65
N ALA A 425 -13.03 16.75 1.86
CA ALA A 425 -14.45 16.66 1.54
C ALA A 425 -15.23 15.94 2.65
N VAL A 426 -16.51 16.27 2.81
CA VAL A 426 -17.42 15.54 3.71
C VAL A 426 -17.82 14.22 3.05
N VAL A 427 -17.74 13.13 3.79
CA VAL A 427 -18.21 11.82 3.33
C VAL A 427 -19.73 11.73 3.48
N GLY A 428 -20.41 11.20 2.47
CA GLY A 428 -21.88 11.09 2.44
C GLY A 428 -22.63 12.40 2.19
N ARG A 429 -21.95 13.53 1.91
CA ARG A 429 -22.61 14.80 1.62
C ARG A 429 -21.81 15.73 0.71
N SER A 430 -22.45 16.21 -0.36
CA SER A 430 -21.85 17.18 -1.27
C SER A 430 -21.89 18.59 -0.70
N VAL A 431 -20.75 19.05 -0.19
CA VAL A 431 -20.47 20.46 0.14
C VAL A 431 -19.17 20.89 -0.53
N LYS A 432 -18.93 22.19 -0.64
CA LYS A 432 -17.65 22.71 -1.16
C LYS A 432 -16.51 22.28 -0.24
N GLY A 433 -15.63 21.42 -0.75
CA GLY A 433 -14.44 20.97 -0.03
C GLY A 433 -13.32 22.01 0.01
N VAL A 434 -12.31 21.76 0.86
CA VAL A 434 -11.16 22.65 1.06
C VAL A 434 -9.92 22.08 0.36
N PRO A 435 -9.34 22.79 -0.63
CA PRO A 435 -8.06 22.45 -1.22
C PRO A 435 -6.90 23.04 -0.42
N TYR A 436 -5.91 22.21 -0.11
CA TYR A 436 -4.64 22.59 0.52
C TYR A 436 -3.52 22.41 -0.50
N LYS A 437 -2.79 23.48 -0.81
CA LYS A 437 -1.63 23.39 -1.71
C LYS A 437 -0.42 22.86 -0.95
N ALA A 438 0.32 21.94 -1.55
CA ALA A 438 1.51 21.35 -0.97
C ALA A 438 2.64 21.24 -2.01
N THR A 439 3.89 21.28 -1.56
CA THR A 439 5.06 21.22 -2.43
C THR A 439 6.12 20.27 -1.86
N VAL A 440 6.61 19.35 -2.71
CA VAL A 440 7.85 18.60 -2.46
C VAL A 440 9.01 19.33 -3.12
N THR A 441 10.01 19.72 -2.33
CA THR A 441 11.27 20.32 -2.83
C THR A 441 12.31 19.24 -3.10
N GLU A 442 13.28 19.54 -3.96
CA GLU A 442 14.45 18.68 -4.14
C GLU A 442 15.24 18.50 -2.82
N ARG A 443 16.06 17.44 -2.77
CA ARG A 443 16.97 17.18 -1.66
C ARG A 443 18.08 18.21 -1.65
N ALA A 444 18.36 18.75 -0.46
CA ALA A 444 19.28 19.85 -0.24
C ALA A 444 20.42 19.46 0.72
N ALA A 445 21.58 20.09 0.52
CA ALA A 445 22.65 20.17 1.51
C ALA A 445 22.97 21.63 1.80
N ASP A 446 23.26 21.94 3.06
CA ASP A 446 23.62 23.29 3.55
C ASP A 446 25.11 23.43 3.87
N ALA A 447 25.85 22.32 3.95
CA ALA A 447 27.30 22.31 4.06
C ALA A 447 27.95 21.17 3.26
N LEU A 448 29.18 21.42 2.83
CA LEU A 448 30.09 20.49 2.16
C LEU A 448 31.43 20.49 2.92
N ALA A 449 31.99 19.32 3.15
CA ALA A 449 33.34 19.16 3.71
C ALA A 449 34.16 18.20 2.84
N ARG A 450 35.43 18.52 2.60
CA ARG A 450 36.34 17.60 1.90
C ARG A 450 36.62 16.37 2.78
N VAL A 451 36.65 15.20 2.15
CA VAL A 451 37.06 13.95 2.81
C VAL A 451 38.54 13.69 2.49
N GLY A 452 39.35 13.60 3.54
CA GLY A 452 40.80 13.39 3.45
C GLY A 452 41.60 14.69 3.39
N ASP A 453 42.77 14.64 4.03
CA ASP A 453 43.55 15.83 4.42
C ASP A 453 44.73 16.09 3.45
N LYS A 454 45.04 15.11 2.60
CA LYS A 454 46.19 15.11 1.70
C LYS A 454 46.08 16.21 0.65
N GLU A 455 47.19 16.86 0.31
CA GLU A 455 47.19 17.85 -0.77
C GLU A 455 46.88 17.19 -2.12
N LEU A 456 46.10 17.87 -2.97
CA LEU A 456 45.75 17.40 -4.30
C LEU A 456 46.75 17.98 -5.29
N THR A 457 47.78 17.20 -5.60
CA THR A 457 48.83 17.59 -6.54
C THR A 457 48.97 16.60 -7.69
N CYS A 458 49.40 17.09 -8.84
CA CYS A 458 49.93 16.28 -9.95
C CYS A 458 50.98 17.08 -10.73
N VAL A 459 51.69 16.42 -11.64
CA VAL A 459 52.57 17.10 -12.61
C VAL A 459 51.74 17.56 -13.83
N ALA A 460 52.16 18.62 -14.51
CA ALA A 460 51.60 19.07 -15.79
C ALA A 460 51.53 17.93 -16.82
N GLY A 461 50.41 17.85 -17.54
CA GLY A 461 50.08 16.72 -18.43
C GLY A 461 49.73 15.39 -17.71
N GLY A 462 49.75 15.37 -16.38
CA GLY A 462 49.57 14.18 -15.56
C GLY A 462 48.14 13.94 -15.05
N GLU A 463 48.02 13.04 -14.06
CA GLU A 463 46.76 12.65 -13.43
C GLU A 463 46.84 12.83 -11.91
N PHE A 464 45.75 13.26 -11.28
CA PHE A 464 45.67 13.32 -9.82
C PHE A 464 45.56 11.90 -9.24
N ALA A 465 46.37 11.60 -8.21
CA ALA A 465 46.47 10.25 -7.65
C ALA A 465 45.21 9.79 -6.90
N GLU A 466 44.51 10.72 -6.25
CA GLU A 466 43.30 10.47 -5.46
C GLU A 466 42.12 11.27 -6.03
N PRO A 467 40.92 10.67 -6.12
CA PRO A 467 39.71 11.39 -6.52
C PRO A 467 39.31 12.38 -5.43
N VAL A 468 38.67 13.48 -5.82
CA VAL A 468 38.11 14.43 -4.86
C VAL A 468 36.83 13.84 -4.28
N ALA A 469 36.86 13.55 -2.98
CA ALA A 469 35.70 13.11 -2.22
C ALA A 469 35.22 14.22 -1.28
N VAL A 470 33.91 14.43 -1.21
CA VAL A 470 33.26 15.42 -0.33
C VAL A 470 32.06 14.82 0.38
N ARG A 471 31.84 15.19 1.64
CA ARG A 471 30.66 14.84 2.41
C ARG A 471 29.71 16.04 2.45
N ALA A 472 28.49 15.84 1.97
CA ALA A 472 27.39 16.77 2.06
C ALA A 472 26.58 16.52 3.34
N THR A 473 26.18 17.61 4.00
CA THR A 473 25.29 17.56 5.16
C THR A 473 24.16 18.56 5.04
N TYR A 474 23.05 18.27 5.71
CA TYR A 474 21.92 19.17 5.89
C TYR A 474 21.60 19.23 7.38
N ARG A 475 21.69 20.42 7.98
CA ARG A 475 21.52 20.65 9.43
C ARG A 475 22.38 19.72 10.30
N GLY A 476 23.58 19.39 9.81
CA GLY A 476 24.55 18.52 10.48
C GLY A 476 24.32 17.01 10.33
N ALA A 477 23.24 16.57 9.68
CA ALA A 477 23.04 15.17 9.30
C ALA A 477 23.57 14.90 7.88
N ALA A 478 23.93 13.66 7.58
CA ALA A 478 24.34 13.25 6.22
C ALA A 478 23.21 13.53 5.20
N ALA A 479 23.55 14.19 4.10
CA ALA A 479 22.58 14.60 3.07
C ALA A 479 22.73 13.77 1.80
N GLY A 480 22.06 12.62 1.78
CA GLY A 480 22.10 11.69 0.65
C GLY A 480 21.11 12.01 -0.47
N LYS A 481 21.40 11.53 -1.69
CA LYS A 481 20.69 11.81 -2.94
C LYS A 481 20.55 13.32 -3.27
N VAL A 482 21.50 14.14 -2.85
CA VAL A 482 21.52 15.58 -3.15
C VAL A 482 22.23 15.81 -4.48
N ALA A 483 21.58 16.55 -5.39
CA ALA A 483 22.15 16.92 -6.67
C ALA A 483 23.32 17.91 -6.49
N ALA A 484 24.38 17.73 -7.28
CA ALA A 484 25.59 18.54 -7.22
C ALA A 484 26.14 18.91 -8.61
N THR A 485 26.97 19.94 -8.65
CA THR A 485 27.77 20.36 -9.80
C THR A 485 29.20 20.61 -9.34
N ALA A 486 30.18 20.22 -10.15
CA ALA A 486 31.60 20.46 -9.88
C ALA A 486 32.25 21.17 -11.07
N THR A 487 32.80 22.36 -10.84
CA THR A 487 33.33 23.26 -11.89
C THR A 487 34.74 23.71 -11.56
N LEU A 488 35.67 23.57 -12.50
CA LEU A 488 36.96 24.26 -12.42
C LEU A 488 36.72 25.73 -12.76
N VAL A 489 36.88 26.60 -11.77
CA VAL A 489 36.67 28.05 -11.91
C VAL A 489 37.99 28.79 -12.05
N THR A 490 37.95 30.02 -12.58
CA THR A 490 39.14 30.87 -12.73
C THR A 490 39.73 31.27 -11.38
N SER A 491 38.90 31.53 -10.37
CA SER A 491 39.33 31.74 -8.98
C SER A 491 38.18 31.55 -7.98
N ALA A 492 38.43 31.71 -6.67
CA ALA A 492 37.36 31.75 -5.68
C ALA A 492 36.42 32.96 -5.86
N ASP A 493 36.94 34.11 -6.30
CA ASP A 493 36.17 35.34 -6.48
C ASP A 493 35.50 35.47 -7.87
N ASP A 494 35.93 34.66 -8.84
CA ASP A 494 35.38 34.62 -10.21
C ASP A 494 34.86 33.22 -10.56
N PRO A 495 33.53 33.02 -10.66
CA PRO A 495 32.92 31.73 -10.95
C PRO A 495 32.96 31.34 -12.44
N ALA A 496 33.62 32.12 -13.31
CA ALA A 496 33.80 31.76 -14.71
C ALA A 496 34.53 30.41 -14.83
N VAL A 497 34.14 29.59 -15.82
CA VAL A 497 34.79 28.30 -16.07
C VAL A 497 36.21 28.53 -16.58
N ASN A 498 37.19 27.88 -15.96
CA ASN A 498 38.59 27.96 -16.35
C ASN A 498 38.81 27.31 -17.72
N ASP A 499 39.73 27.86 -18.53
CA ASP A 499 40.07 27.32 -19.86
C ASP A 499 41.35 26.46 -19.86
N LYS A 500 42.07 26.40 -18.74
CA LYS A 500 43.38 25.73 -18.58
C LYS A 500 43.50 24.93 -17.29
N GLY A 501 44.56 24.12 -17.21
CA GLY A 501 44.89 23.33 -16.03
C GLY A 501 43.99 22.11 -15.86
N PRO A 502 43.57 21.77 -14.64
CA PRO A 502 42.80 20.55 -14.37
C PRO A 502 41.51 20.41 -15.20
N TYR A 503 41.14 19.16 -15.47
CA TYR A 503 39.92 18.79 -16.19
C TYR A 503 39.46 17.37 -15.82
N PHE A 504 38.19 17.08 -16.05
CA PHE A 504 37.61 15.74 -16.00
C PHE A 504 37.43 15.20 -17.42
N LYS A 505 37.28 13.89 -17.58
CA LYS A 505 36.89 13.29 -18.87
C LYS A 505 35.40 12.96 -18.87
N ASP A 506 34.71 13.32 -19.96
CA ASP A 506 33.34 12.86 -20.21
C ASP A 506 33.31 11.40 -20.68
N ALA A 507 32.11 10.90 -21.01
CA ALA A 507 31.91 9.51 -21.45
C ALA A 507 32.66 9.16 -22.76
N ASP A 508 32.94 10.15 -23.61
CA ASP A 508 33.71 10.01 -24.86
C ASP A 508 35.22 10.20 -24.63
N GLY A 509 35.65 10.44 -23.38
CA GLY A 509 37.04 10.67 -23.00
C GLY A 509 37.53 12.10 -23.23
N LYS A 510 36.66 13.02 -23.63
CA LYS A 510 37.00 14.42 -23.94
C LYS A 510 37.08 15.26 -22.66
N ALA A 511 37.98 16.24 -22.67
CA ALA A 511 38.17 17.15 -21.55
C ALA A 511 36.94 18.05 -21.32
N VAL A 512 36.41 18.00 -20.09
CA VAL A 512 35.34 18.87 -19.59
C VAL A 512 35.74 19.48 -18.25
N ARG A 513 35.31 20.72 -18.00
CA ARG A 513 35.62 21.48 -16.77
C ARG A 513 34.42 21.79 -15.90
N THR A 514 33.25 21.27 -16.29
CA THR A 514 32.01 21.28 -15.50
C THR A 514 31.43 19.87 -15.54
N LEU A 515 31.17 19.28 -14.38
CA LEU A 515 30.40 18.06 -14.21
C LEU A 515 29.03 18.41 -13.64
N THR A 516 27.98 18.02 -14.35
CA THR A 516 26.57 18.13 -13.93
C THR A 516 25.98 16.73 -13.73
N GLY A 517 24.79 16.65 -13.13
CA GLY A 517 24.13 15.36 -12.86
C GLY A 517 24.81 14.51 -11.77
N LEU A 518 25.76 15.09 -11.04
CA LEU A 518 26.34 14.45 -9.86
C LEU A 518 25.29 14.35 -8.76
N THR A 519 25.34 13.29 -7.96
CA THR A 519 24.41 13.05 -6.85
C THR A 519 25.16 12.39 -5.70
N THR A 520 24.92 12.82 -4.46
CA THR A 520 25.50 12.17 -3.26
C THR A 520 24.87 10.78 -3.02
N ASP A 521 25.65 9.84 -2.50
CA ASP A 521 25.15 8.53 -2.08
C ASP A 521 24.27 8.62 -0.81
N ALA A 522 23.81 7.48 -0.27
CA ALA A 522 22.94 7.46 0.91
C ALA A 522 23.59 8.06 2.18
N ASP A 523 24.92 8.01 2.28
CA ASP A 523 25.69 8.55 3.41
C ASP A 523 26.12 10.02 3.18
N GLY A 524 25.61 10.65 2.11
CA GLY A 524 25.94 12.01 1.73
C GLY A 524 27.35 12.16 1.16
N LEU A 525 28.02 11.08 0.78
CA LEU A 525 29.33 11.14 0.14
C LEU A 525 29.17 11.35 -1.37
N LEU A 526 29.98 12.24 -1.93
CA LEU A 526 30.14 12.44 -3.36
C LEU A 526 31.62 12.26 -3.69
N THR A 527 31.94 11.21 -4.45
CA THR A 527 33.27 10.98 -5.00
C THR A 527 33.27 11.39 -6.47
N LEU A 528 34.10 12.37 -6.83
CA LEU A 528 34.20 12.85 -8.20
C LEU A 528 35.01 11.88 -9.08
N PRO A 529 34.78 11.87 -10.41
CA PRO A 529 35.64 11.19 -11.37
C PRO A 529 37.11 11.64 -11.27
N LYS A 530 38.02 10.83 -11.82
CA LYS A 530 39.45 11.15 -11.82
C LYS A 530 39.73 12.47 -12.53
N LEU A 531 40.57 13.29 -11.90
CA LEU A 531 41.08 14.54 -12.46
C LEU A 531 42.39 14.31 -13.22
N TYR A 532 42.53 15.07 -14.29
CA TYR A 532 43.71 15.14 -15.17
C TYR A 532 44.16 16.61 -15.23
N ALA A 533 45.41 16.87 -15.63
CA ALA A 533 45.90 18.22 -15.93
C ALA A 533 46.34 18.33 -17.39
N ASP A 534 46.20 19.52 -17.97
CA ASP A 534 46.92 19.89 -19.19
C ASP A 534 48.34 20.39 -18.85
N ASP A 535 49.06 20.94 -19.83
CA ASP A 535 50.45 21.39 -19.67
C ASP A 535 50.57 22.68 -18.81
N THR A 536 49.46 23.25 -18.33
CA THR A 536 49.45 24.48 -17.53
C THR A 536 49.70 24.19 -16.05
N ALA A 537 50.93 24.42 -15.60
CA ALA A 537 51.28 24.45 -14.18
C ALA A 537 50.66 25.65 -13.45
N GLY A 538 50.34 25.49 -12.16
CA GLY A 538 49.75 26.53 -11.32
C GLY A 538 48.84 25.99 -10.22
N THR A 539 48.18 26.90 -9.52
CA THR A 539 47.14 26.58 -8.52
C THR A 539 45.76 26.89 -9.11
N PHE A 540 44.83 25.95 -8.96
CA PHE A 540 43.49 25.99 -9.56
C PHE A 540 42.43 25.73 -8.51
N VAL A 541 41.19 26.19 -8.76
CA VAL A 541 40.06 26.04 -7.84
C VAL A 541 38.99 25.17 -8.48
N LEU A 542 38.67 24.05 -7.82
CA LEU A 542 37.51 23.23 -8.10
C LEU A 542 36.37 23.63 -7.15
N ARG A 543 35.37 24.33 -7.68
CA ARG A 543 34.16 24.70 -6.95
C ARG A 543 33.10 23.62 -7.07
N ILE A 544 32.64 23.10 -5.93
CA ILE A 544 31.56 22.13 -5.85
C ILE A 544 30.35 22.83 -5.21
N THR A 545 29.18 22.74 -5.86
CA THR A 545 27.92 23.30 -5.37
C THR A 545 26.84 22.22 -5.30
N THR A 546 25.90 22.35 -4.37
CA THR A 546 24.73 21.45 -4.27
C THR A 546 23.41 22.19 -4.43
N ALA A 547 22.35 21.43 -4.76
CA ALA A 547 21.01 21.78 -4.36
C ALA A 547 20.98 22.12 -2.85
N GLY A 548 20.29 23.19 -2.47
CA GLY A 548 20.37 23.78 -1.13
C GLY A 548 21.42 24.90 -0.96
N GLY A 549 22.36 25.07 -1.90
CA GLY A 549 23.27 26.21 -1.95
C GLY A 549 24.60 26.06 -1.20
N ALA A 550 24.90 24.88 -0.63
CA ALA A 550 26.24 24.62 -0.11
C ALA A 550 27.28 24.77 -1.22
N THR A 551 28.42 25.39 -0.90
CA THR A 551 29.54 25.60 -1.81
C THR A 551 30.84 25.22 -1.11
N LEU A 552 31.72 24.50 -1.79
CA LEU A 552 33.07 24.18 -1.32
C LEU A 552 34.07 24.40 -2.45
N ASP A 553 35.10 25.20 -2.18
CA ASP A 553 36.24 25.39 -3.06
C ASP A 553 37.38 24.45 -2.64
N VAL A 554 37.85 23.63 -3.57
CA VAL A 554 38.93 22.68 -3.39
C VAL A 554 40.14 23.15 -4.21
N THR A 555 41.24 23.46 -3.53
CA THR A 555 42.51 23.82 -4.17
C THR A 555 43.17 22.60 -4.81
N LEU A 556 43.60 22.76 -6.07
CA LEU A 556 44.37 21.79 -6.83
C LEU A 556 45.70 22.42 -7.27
N THR A 557 46.81 21.69 -7.13
CA THR A 557 48.14 22.17 -7.55
C THR A 557 48.65 21.32 -8.72
N VAL A 558 49.03 21.97 -9.82
CA VAL A 558 49.71 21.34 -10.96
C VAL A 558 51.16 21.81 -10.97
N GLU A 559 52.08 20.91 -10.67
CA GLU A 559 53.52 21.17 -10.66
C GLU A 559 54.07 21.22 -12.11
N PRO A 560 55.04 22.08 -12.42
CA PRO A 560 55.66 22.10 -13.74
C PRO A 560 56.35 20.77 -14.04
N ALA A 561 56.22 20.31 -15.29
CA ALA A 561 57.00 19.16 -15.76
C ALA A 561 58.50 19.46 -15.63
N ALA A 562 59.26 18.49 -15.12
CA ALA A 562 60.71 18.62 -15.00
C ALA A 562 61.31 18.81 -16.40
N THR A 563 61.99 19.94 -16.63
CA THR A 563 62.82 20.13 -17.83
C THR A 563 63.83 19.00 -17.90
N PRO A 564 63.98 18.29 -19.04
CA PRO A 564 65.10 17.37 -19.20
C PRO A 564 66.40 18.15 -19.08
N ASP A 565 67.35 17.62 -18.31
CA ASP A 565 68.69 18.19 -18.20
C ASP A 565 69.28 18.36 -19.61
N PRO A 566 69.95 19.49 -19.91
CA PRO A 566 70.61 19.67 -21.19
C PRO A 566 71.71 18.62 -21.34
N THR A 567 71.51 17.67 -22.27
CA THR A 567 72.53 16.73 -22.71
C THR A 567 73.81 17.50 -23.06
N PRO A 568 74.99 17.16 -22.50
CA PRO A 568 76.21 17.86 -22.84
C PRO A 568 76.56 17.64 -24.32
N ASP A 569 76.86 18.73 -25.03
CA ASP A 569 77.26 18.70 -26.44
C ASP A 569 78.50 17.79 -26.67
N PRO A 570 78.47 16.88 -27.64
CA PRO A 570 79.63 16.09 -28.03
C PRO A 570 80.55 16.93 -28.93
N SER A 571 81.42 17.76 -28.34
CA SER A 571 82.43 18.52 -29.10
C SER A 571 83.68 18.84 -28.29
N THR A 572 84.63 17.89 -28.28
CA THR A 572 86.07 18.18 -28.32
C THR A 572 86.82 16.93 -28.80
N ASP A 573 87.18 16.90 -30.09
CA ASP A 573 88.20 15.99 -30.60
C ASP A 573 89.56 16.32 -29.96
N PRO A 574 90.33 15.32 -29.50
CA PRO A 574 91.76 15.47 -29.28
C PRO A 574 92.56 15.15 -30.57
N GLU A 575 93.51 16.02 -30.86
CA GLU A 575 94.45 15.96 -31.99
C GLU A 575 95.35 14.69 -31.96
N PRO A 576 95.74 14.10 -33.11
CA PRO A 576 96.44 12.82 -33.14
C PRO A 576 97.97 12.94 -33.07
N GLU A 577 98.62 12.09 -32.27
CA GLU A 577 100.07 11.81 -32.34
C GLU A 577 100.37 10.30 -32.52
N PRO A 578 101.57 9.92 -33.03
CA PRO A 578 101.68 8.79 -33.95
C PRO A 578 102.28 7.48 -33.40
N SER A 579 102.10 6.44 -34.22
CA SER A 579 102.60 5.06 -34.20
C SER A 579 103.85 4.69 -33.39
N ALA A 580 103.77 3.56 -32.68
CA ALA A 580 104.86 2.58 -32.56
C ALA A 580 104.34 1.15 -32.28
N ASP A 581 104.55 0.23 -33.23
CA ASP A 581 104.74 -1.21 -33.01
C ASP A 581 106.07 -1.45 -32.23
N PRO A 582 106.41 -2.65 -31.67
CA PRO A 582 106.02 -3.99 -32.13
C PRO A 582 105.80 -5.08 -31.02
N SER A 583 105.72 -6.34 -31.50
CA SER A 583 106.21 -7.58 -30.87
C SER A 583 105.23 -8.53 -30.17
N THR A 584 104.67 -9.42 -30.98
CA THR A 584 104.32 -10.82 -30.65
C THR A 584 105.54 -11.65 -30.23
N GLU A 585 105.42 -12.50 -29.20
CA GLU A 585 106.06 -13.84 -29.07
C GLU A 585 105.46 -14.61 -27.85
N PRO A 586 105.68 -15.93 -27.67
CA PRO A 586 104.86 -16.97 -28.33
C PRO A 586 104.23 -18.02 -27.38
N SER A 587 103.35 -18.87 -27.92
CA SER A 587 102.90 -20.09 -27.24
C SER A 587 103.87 -21.26 -27.45
N GLU A 588 104.29 -21.92 -26.36
CA GLU A 588 104.85 -23.28 -26.41
C GLU A 588 103.82 -24.34 -25.99
N SER A 589 104.02 -25.56 -26.51
CA SER A 589 103.07 -26.70 -26.39
C SER A 589 103.56 -27.77 -25.37
N PRO A 590 103.40 -29.09 -25.55
CA PRO A 590 102.43 -29.86 -24.78
C PRO A 590 103.01 -31.10 -24.05
N ALA A 591 102.19 -31.79 -23.23
CA ALA A 591 102.25 -33.25 -23.00
C ALA A 591 101.13 -33.71 -22.04
N GLY A 592 100.56 -34.91 -22.26
CA GLY A 592 99.65 -35.58 -21.31
C GLY A 592 98.52 -36.34 -21.98
#